data_AF-A0A7X7R2B5-F1
#
_entry.id   AF-A0A7X7R2B5-F1
#
_cell.length_a   1.000
_cell.length_b   1.000
_cell.length_c   1.000
_cell.angle_alpha   90.00
_cell.angle_beta   90.00
_cell.angle_gamma   90.00
#
_symmetry.space_group_name_H-M   'P 1'
#
loop_
_entity.id
_entity.type
_entity.pdbx_description
1 polymer ?
#
loop_
_entity_poly.entity_id
_entity_poly.type
_entity_poly.pdbx_seq_one_letter_code
_entity_poly.pdbx_strand_id
1 'polypeptide(L)'
;YSCGFEIVDERTINNTFYFVAEKKSEPIYPENPSYGPLFRMKRTGKGGKPIFVYKLRTMYPFSEYLQKYIYENNNLDTGGKFKNDFRITAMGAFLRKFWLDELPMLINVLKGELKIVGVRPLSSQYQSLYPSDLIQFRHQYKPGLVPPFYADMPKTLEEIIESERNYLISYQKNPLMTDFKYFFKAFFNIFFKKARSR
;
A
#
# COMPACT_ATOMS: atom_id res chain seq x y z
N TYR A 1 6.29 -21.32 -11.16
CA TYR A 1 7.12 -20.22 -10.63
C TYR A 1 7.60 -20.64 -9.25
N SER A 2 8.89 -20.92 -9.13
CA SER A 2 9.58 -21.30 -7.89
C SER A 2 10.23 -20.05 -7.29
N CYS A 3 9.95 -19.75 -6.02
CA CYS A 3 10.78 -18.84 -5.22
C CYS A 3 11.86 -19.66 -4.47
N GLY A 4 12.80 -19.00 -3.78
CA GLY A 4 13.91 -19.70 -3.09
C GLY A 4 15.24 -19.68 -3.85
N PHE A 5 15.33 -18.87 -4.89
CA PHE A 5 16.57 -18.58 -5.61
C PHE A 5 16.97 -17.13 -5.36
N GLU A 6 18.26 -16.88 -5.26
CA GLU A 6 18.85 -15.55 -5.12
C GLU A 6 19.77 -15.28 -6.30
N ILE A 7 19.71 -14.07 -6.87
CA ILE A 7 20.57 -13.66 -7.98
C ILE A 7 21.95 -13.36 -7.38
N VAL A 8 22.99 -14.05 -7.86
CA VAL A 8 24.38 -13.93 -7.36
C VAL A 8 25.30 -13.17 -8.32
N ASP A 9 25.00 -13.16 -9.62
CA ASP A 9 25.67 -12.34 -10.62
C ASP A 9 24.68 -11.95 -11.71
N GLU A 10 24.85 -10.78 -12.30
CA GLU A 10 24.04 -10.29 -13.40
C GLU A 10 24.84 -9.38 -14.32
N ARG A 11 24.67 -9.55 -15.63
CA ARG A 11 25.37 -8.75 -16.65
C ARG A 11 24.49 -8.51 -17.85
N THR A 12 24.56 -7.31 -18.40
CA THR A 12 23.94 -7.00 -19.70
C THR A 12 25.03 -6.96 -20.76
N ILE A 13 24.95 -7.84 -21.77
CA ILE A 13 25.88 -7.88 -22.90
C ILE A 13 25.06 -7.75 -24.18
N ASN A 14 25.37 -6.76 -25.02
CA ASN A 14 24.67 -6.50 -26.28
C ASN A 14 23.14 -6.50 -26.13
N ASN A 15 22.63 -5.72 -25.18
CA ASN A 15 21.19 -5.60 -24.89
C ASN A 15 20.50 -6.90 -24.41
N THR A 16 21.28 -7.94 -24.10
CA THR A 16 20.78 -9.22 -23.55
C THR A 16 21.15 -9.29 -22.08
N PHE A 17 20.16 -9.56 -21.23
CA PHE A 17 20.34 -9.69 -19.79
C PHE A 17 20.67 -11.13 -19.41
N TYR A 18 21.83 -11.34 -18.80
CA TYR A 18 22.30 -12.60 -18.26
C TYR A 18 22.29 -12.52 -16.74
N PHE A 19 21.87 -13.58 -16.07
CA PHE A 19 21.89 -13.68 -14.61
C PHE A 19 22.26 -15.10 -14.17
N VAL A 20 22.91 -15.20 -13.02
CA VAL A 20 23.19 -16.46 -12.33
C VAL A 20 22.36 -16.44 -11.05
N ALA A 21 21.63 -17.53 -10.81
CA ALA A 21 20.80 -17.68 -9.63
C ALA A 21 21.19 -18.94 -8.85
N GLU A 22 21.30 -18.81 -7.53
CA GLU A 22 21.61 -19.92 -6.62
C GLU A 22 20.36 -20.31 -5.80
N LYS A 23 20.10 -21.61 -5.65
CA LYS A 23 19.02 -22.12 -4.79
C LYS A 23 19.42 -21.92 -3.32
N LYS A 24 18.76 -21.01 -2.61
CA LYS A 24 18.98 -20.74 -1.18
C LYS A 24 18.02 -21.49 -0.26
N SER A 25 16.83 -21.85 -0.77
CA SER A 25 15.82 -22.57 0.01
C SER A 25 15.02 -23.52 -0.84
N GLU A 26 14.25 -24.41 -0.20
CA GLU A 26 13.25 -25.20 -0.92
C GLU A 26 12.23 -24.29 -1.60
N PRO A 27 11.82 -24.59 -2.85
CA PRO A 27 10.88 -23.75 -3.56
C PRO A 27 9.49 -23.82 -2.95
N ILE A 28 8.90 -22.66 -2.73
CA ILE A 28 7.51 -22.59 -2.27
C ILE A 28 6.61 -22.61 -3.51
N TYR A 29 5.67 -23.54 -3.52
CA TYR A 29 4.62 -23.65 -4.53
C TYR A 29 3.30 -23.18 -3.89
N PRO A 30 2.88 -21.92 -4.10
CA PRO A 30 1.61 -21.46 -3.57
C PRO A 30 0.47 -22.27 -4.18
N GLU A 31 -0.41 -22.83 -3.34
CA GLU A 31 -1.51 -23.68 -3.77
C GLU A 31 -2.57 -22.95 -4.62
N ASN A 32 -2.67 -21.62 -4.46
CA ASN A 32 -3.67 -20.79 -5.15
C ASN A 32 -3.06 -19.49 -5.68
N PRO A 33 -2.23 -19.54 -6.75
CA PRO A 33 -1.63 -18.36 -7.33
C PRO A 33 -2.68 -17.51 -8.06
N SER A 34 -2.85 -16.26 -7.64
CA SER A 34 -3.80 -15.34 -8.28
C SER A 34 -3.12 -14.58 -9.42
N TYR A 35 -3.45 -14.90 -10.66
CA TYR A 35 -2.93 -14.20 -11.86
C TYR A 35 -3.83 -13.08 -12.37
N GLY A 36 -5.07 -13.02 -11.88
CA GLY A 36 -6.07 -12.07 -12.34
C GLY A 36 -5.68 -10.59 -12.11
N PRO A 37 -6.29 -9.67 -12.87
CA PRO A 37 -6.11 -8.24 -12.72
C PRO A 37 -6.68 -7.72 -11.40
N LEU A 38 -7.62 -8.43 -10.78
CA LEU A 38 -8.13 -8.13 -9.45
C LEU A 38 -7.39 -8.97 -8.41
N PHE A 39 -6.89 -8.35 -7.36
CA PHE A 39 -6.31 -9.04 -6.22
C PHE A 39 -6.89 -8.49 -4.91
N ARG A 40 -6.90 -9.33 -3.87
CA ARG A 40 -7.37 -8.96 -2.53
C ARG A 40 -6.24 -9.05 -1.52
N MET A 41 -6.19 -8.11 -0.59
CA MET A 41 -5.21 -8.08 0.50
C MET A 41 -5.92 -8.16 1.85
N LYS A 42 -5.43 -9.03 2.73
CA LYS A 42 -5.90 -9.08 4.12
C LYS A 42 -5.42 -7.82 4.86
N ARG A 43 -6.34 -7.13 5.52
CA ARG A 43 -6.11 -5.93 6.32
C ARG A 43 -6.96 -5.96 7.58
N THR A 44 -6.68 -5.05 8.50
CA THR A 44 -7.42 -4.94 9.75
C THR A 44 -8.49 -3.85 9.64
N GLY A 45 -9.74 -4.22 9.93
CA GLY A 45 -10.91 -3.36 9.95
C GLY A 45 -11.34 -2.96 11.36
N LYS A 46 -12.56 -2.45 11.48
CA LYS A 46 -13.17 -2.07 12.77
C LYS A 46 -13.24 -3.28 13.72
N GLY A 47 -12.90 -3.06 14.98
CA GLY A 47 -12.86 -4.06 16.05
C GLY A 47 -11.74 -5.09 15.89
N GLY A 48 -10.68 -4.76 15.13
CA GLY A 48 -9.59 -5.69 14.85
C GLY A 48 -9.95 -6.82 13.87
N LYS A 49 -11.15 -6.79 13.28
CA LYS A 49 -11.63 -7.85 12.39
C LYS A 49 -10.85 -7.84 11.07
N PRO A 50 -10.40 -9.00 10.56
CA PRO A 50 -9.75 -9.06 9.26
C PRO A 50 -10.75 -8.77 8.13
N ILE A 51 -10.39 -7.87 7.23
CA ILE A 51 -11.14 -7.52 6.01
C ILE A 51 -10.26 -7.78 4.78
N PHE A 52 -10.90 -8.02 3.63
CA PHE A 52 -10.21 -8.17 2.36
C PHE A 52 -10.38 -6.93 1.50
N VAL A 53 -9.32 -6.15 1.33
CA VAL A 53 -9.33 -4.94 0.49
C VAL A 53 -9.02 -5.32 -0.95
N TYR A 54 -9.87 -4.90 -1.89
CA TYR A 54 -9.73 -5.21 -3.32
C TYR A 54 -8.93 -4.14 -4.04
N LYS A 55 -8.03 -4.54 -4.94
CA LYS A 55 -7.21 -3.64 -5.76
C LYS A 55 -6.95 -4.23 -7.14
N LEU A 56 -6.63 -3.37 -8.11
CA LEU A 56 -6.10 -3.84 -9.39
C LEU A 56 -4.61 -4.13 -9.27
N ARG A 57 -4.19 -5.25 -9.84
CA ARG A 57 -2.81 -5.70 -9.90
C ARG A 57 -2.03 -4.75 -10.80
N THR A 58 -1.08 -4.04 -10.21
CA THR A 58 -0.19 -3.11 -10.94
C THR A 58 1.20 -3.70 -11.19
N MET A 59 1.55 -4.78 -10.48
CA MET A 59 2.85 -5.41 -10.54
C MET A 59 2.75 -6.81 -11.15
N TYR A 60 3.84 -7.30 -11.76
CA TYR A 60 3.92 -8.66 -12.26
C TYR A 60 3.60 -9.67 -11.12
N PRO A 61 2.90 -10.79 -11.41
CA PRO A 61 2.71 -11.85 -10.44
C PRO A 61 4.03 -12.31 -9.82
N PHE A 62 4.04 -12.60 -8.52
CA PHE A 62 5.21 -13.08 -7.76
C PHE A 62 6.35 -12.07 -7.56
N SER A 63 6.13 -10.81 -7.94
CA SER A 63 7.11 -9.75 -7.77
C SER A 63 7.37 -9.39 -6.29
N GLU A 64 6.55 -9.88 -5.36
CA GLU A 64 6.80 -9.82 -3.93
C GLU A 64 8.11 -10.53 -3.52
N TYR A 65 8.51 -11.60 -4.20
CA TYR A 65 9.75 -12.32 -3.88
C TYR A 65 11.01 -11.56 -4.29
N LEU A 66 10.87 -10.60 -5.22
CA LEU A 66 11.95 -9.71 -5.63
C LEU A 66 12.12 -8.51 -4.69
N GLN A 67 11.31 -8.41 -3.63
CA GLN A 67 11.37 -7.29 -2.69
C GLN A 67 12.74 -7.16 -2.01
N LYS A 68 13.37 -8.28 -1.60
CA LYS A 68 14.69 -8.28 -0.96
C LYS A 68 15.76 -7.81 -1.94
N TYR A 69 15.83 -8.44 -3.12
CA TYR A 69 16.77 -8.08 -4.17
C TYR A 69 16.66 -6.60 -4.56
N ILE A 70 15.44 -6.07 -4.69
CA ILE A 70 15.25 -4.64 -5.01
C ILE A 70 15.69 -3.74 -3.86
N TYR A 71 15.44 -4.14 -2.62
CA TYR A 71 15.89 -3.40 -1.44
C TYR A 71 17.41 -3.27 -1.37
N GLU A 72 18.13 -4.29 -1.80
CA GLU A 72 19.60 -4.33 -1.79
C GLU A 72 20.21 -3.61 -3.01
N ASN A 73 19.61 -3.75 -4.20
CA ASN A 73 20.19 -3.23 -5.46
C ASN A 73 19.65 -1.86 -5.90
N ASN A 74 18.54 -1.36 -5.36
CA ASN A 74 17.96 -0.08 -5.81
C ASN A 74 18.03 1.01 -4.75
N ASN A 75 18.48 2.19 -5.19
CA ASN A 75 18.43 3.40 -4.36
C ASN A 75 16.98 3.79 -4.06
N LEU A 76 16.72 4.14 -2.80
CA LEU A 76 15.47 4.73 -2.36
C LEU A 76 15.38 6.18 -2.91
N ASP A 77 14.26 6.49 -3.55
CA ASP A 77 13.84 7.85 -3.88
C ASP A 77 13.18 8.50 -2.64
N THR A 78 13.01 9.82 -2.69
CA THR A 78 12.29 10.61 -1.69
C THR A 78 10.94 9.98 -1.34
N GLY A 79 10.73 9.64 -0.06
CA GLY A 79 9.54 8.93 0.42
C GLY A 79 9.67 7.40 0.56
N GLY A 80 10.88 6.86 0.42
CA GLY A 80 11.19 5.46 0.76
C GLY A 80 10.76 4.44 -0.29
N LYS A 81 10.70 4.83 -1.57
CA LYS A 81 10.32 3.95 -2.70
C LYS A 81 11.45 3.76 -3.68
N PHE A 82 11.52 2.59 -4.30
CA PHE A 82 12.60 2.25 -5.23
C PHE A 82 12.48 3.03 -6.53
N LYS A 83 13.57 3.68 -6.94
CA LYS A 83 13.69 4.30 -8.26
C LYS A 83 13.67 3.18 -9.33
N ASN A 84 12.87 3.33 -10.38
CA ASN A 84 12.76 2.38 -11.50
C ASN A 84 12.39 0.93 -11.09
N ASP A 85 11.39 0.78 -10.23
CA ASP A 85 10.87 -0.54 -9.84
C ASP A 85 10.29 -1.31 -11.05
N PHE A 86 11.11 -2.19 -11.64
CA PHE A 86 10.78 -3.01 -12.82
C PHE A 86 9.65 -4.01 -12.58
N ARG A 87 9.24 -4.21 -11.32
CA ARG A 87 8.09 -5.05 -10.98
C ARG A 87 6.77 -4.42 -11.41
N ILE A 88 6.72 -3.11 -11.57
CA ILE A 88 5.52 -2.38 -11.96
C ILE A 88 5.37 -2.49 -13.49
N THR A 89 4.21 -2.98 -13.94
CA THR A 89 3.91 -3.05 -15.37
C THR A 89 3.64 -1.66 -15.94
N ALA A 90 3.84 -1.42 -17.25
CA ALA A 90 3.54 -0.13 -17.87
C ALA A 90 2.07 0.30 -17.66
N MET A 91 1.14 -0.66 -17.83
CA MET A 91 -0.28 -0.45 -17.50
C MET A 91 -0.49 -0.20 -16.00
N GLY A 92 0.22 -0.91 -15.12
CA GLY A 92 0.18 -0.69 -13.68
C GLY A 92 0.67 0.70 -13.27
N ALA A 93 1.71 1.21 -13.92
CA ALA A 93 2.19 2.58 -13.72
C ALA A 93 1.12 3.61 -14.13
N PHE A 94 0.41 3.37 -15.24
CA PHE A 94 -0.74 4.17 -15.63
C PHE A 94 -1.87 4.11 -14.59
N LEU A 95 -2.26 2.90 -14.15
CA LEU A 95 -3.31 2.72 -13.15
C LEU A 95 -2.99 3.46 -11.83
N ARG A 96 -1.76 3.34 -11.33
CA ARG A 96 -1.30 4.08 -10.12
C ARG A 96 -1.29 5.58 -10.34
N LYS A 97 -0.87 6.04 -11.53
CA LYS A 97 -0.82 7.48 -11.87
C LYS A 97 -2.21 8.10 -11.79
N PHE A 98 -3.25 7.38 -12.20
CA PHE A 98 -4.64 7.83 -12.18
C PHE A 98 -5.45 7.31 -10.98
N TRP A 99 -4.80 6.66 -10.02
CA TRP A 99 -5.45 6.08 -8.83
C TRP A 99 -6.56 5.06 -9.16
N LEU A 100 -6.48 4.47 -10.35
CA LEU A 100 -7.42 3.47 -10.84
C LEU A 100 -7.22 2.12 -10.15
N ASP A 101 -6.05 1.89 -9.56
CA ASP A 101 -5.72 0.65 -8.85
C ASP A 101 -6.50 0.48 -7.54
N GLU A 102 -6.92 1.59 -6.92
CA GLU A 102 -7.72 1.58 -5.69
C GLU A 102 -9.24 1.63 -5.96
N LEU A 103 -9.70 1.78 -7.22
CA LEU A 103 -11.13 1.78 -7.56
C LEU A 103 -11.89 0.54 -7.05
N PRO A 104 -11.36 -0.69 -7.10
CA PRO A 104 -12.06 -1.84 -6.56
C PRO A 104 -12.34 -1.75 -5.05
N MET A 105 -11.62 -0.90 -4.30
CA MET A 105 -11.89 -0.65 -2.89
C MET A 105 -13.26 0.01 -2.65
N LEU A 106 -13.87 0.63 -3.68
CA LEU A 106 -15.25 1.13 -3.60
C LEU A 106 -16.24 0.01 -3.26
N ILE A 107 -15.96 -1.24 -3.69
CA ILE A 107 -16.76 -2.41 -3.31
C ILE A 107 -16.73 -2.61 -1.79
N ASN A 108 -15.60 -2.38 -1.13
CA ASN A 108 -15.50 -2.47 0.33
C ASN A 108 -16.27 -1.34 1.03
N VAL A 109 -16.33 -0.15 0.43
CA VAL A 109 -17.13 0.98 0.94
C VAL A 109 -18.62 0.63 0.86
N LEU A 110 -19.07 0.08 -0.28
CA LEU A 110 -20.45 -0.37 -0.47
C LEU A 110 -20.84 -1.53 0.47
N LYS A 111 -19.90 -2.44 0.75
CA LYS A 111 -20.06 -3.51 1.76
C LYS A 111 -20.04 -3.00 3.20
N GLY A 112 -19.73 -1.73 3.42
CA GLY A 112 -19.62 -1.13 4.75
C GLY A 112 -18.39 -1.57 5.55
N GLU A 113 -17.40 -2.20 4.91
CA GLU A 113 -16.11 -2.58 5.53
C GLU A 113 -15.16 -1.38 5.63
N LEU A 114 -15.23 -0.47 4.64
CA LEU A 114 -14.51 0.79 4.60
C LEU A 114 -15.49 1.98 4.61
N LYS A 115 -14.96 3.17 4.89
CA LYS A 115 -15.61 4.46 4.65
C LYS A 115 -14.80 5.29 3.64
N ILE A 116 -15.34 6.42 3.19
CA ILE A 116 -14.67 7.27 2.19
C ILE A 116 -13.41 7.91 2.79
N VAL A 117 -13.54 8.62 3.92
CA VAL A 117 -12.41 9.28 4.61
C VAL A 117 -12.12 8.57 5.92
N GLY A 118 -10.86 8.24 6.18
CA GLY A 118 -10.48 7.55 7.41
C GLY A 118 -9.09 6.94 7.34
N VAL A 119 -8.55 6.55 8.49
CA VAL A 119 -7.21 5.96 8.60
C VAL A 119 -7.03 4.77 7.66
N ARG A 120 -5.84 4.59 7.08
CA ARG A 120 -5.60 3.54 6.08
C ARG A 120 -5.75 2.15 6.72
N PRO A 121 -6.36 1.16 6.04
CA PRO A 121 -6.36 -0.20 6.55
C PRO A 121 -4.93 -0.77 6.52
N LEU A 122 -4.41 -1.16 7.69
CA LEU A 122 -3.06 -1.70 7.86
C LEU A 122 -3.02 -3.23 7.79
N SER A 123 -1.87 -3.80 7.44
CA SER A 123 -1.60 -5.23 7.62
C SER A 123 -1.27 -5.53 9.09
N SER A 124 -1.35 -6.79 9.49
CA SER A 124 -0.91 -7.23 10.84
C SER A 124 0.53 -6.84 11.12
N GLN A 125 1.43 -7.08 10.18
CA GLN A 125 2.85 -6.73 10.28
C GLN A 125 3.09 -5.22 10.41
N TYR A 126 2.34 -4.39 9.70
CA TYR A 126 2.55 -2.95 9.76
C TYR A 126 2.01 -2.34 11.05
N GLN A 127 1.03 -2.98 11.70
CA GLN A 127 0.52 -2.52 13.00
C GLN A 127 1.56 -2.63 14.11
N SER A 128 2.55 -3.53 14.02
CA SER A 128 3.60 -3.62 15.04
C SER A 128 4.56 -2.44 15.04
N LEU A 129 4.53 -1.60 13.99
CA LEU A 129 5.29 -0.36 13.92
C LEU A 129 4.61 0.81 14.64
N TYR A 130 3.36 0.62 15.10
CA TYR A 130 2.53 1.67 15.67
C TYR A 130 2.42 1.53 17.19
N PRO A 131 2.30 2.64 17.94
CA PRO A 131 1.96 2.62 19.35
C PRO A 131 0.65 1.85 19.62
N SER A 132 0.64 1.04 20.68
CA SER A 132 -0.49 0.16 21.01
C SER A 132 -1.79 0.93 21.31
N ASP A 133 -1.68 2.11 21.92
CA ASP A 133 -2.80 3.00 22.19
C ASP A 133 -3.47 3.48 20.89
N LEU A 134 -2.66 3.86 19.89
CA LEU A 134 -3.17 4.29 18.60
C LEU A 134 -3.80 3.12 17.84
N ILE A 135 -3.21 1.92 17.91
CA ILE A 135 -3.81 0.72 17.30
C ILE A 135 -5.21 0.43 17.88
N GLN A 136 -5.35 0.46 19.21
CA GLN A 136 -6.65 0.30 19.85
C GLN A 136 -7.63 1.39 19.42
N PHE A 137 -7.17 2.64 19.31
CA PHE A 137 -8.01 3.75 18.86
C PHE A 137 -8.48 3.60 17.40
N ARG A 138 -7.59 3.15 16.50
CA ARG A 138 -7.95 2.83 15.11
C ARG A 138 -9.03 1.77 15.03
N HIS A 139 -8.96 0.73 15.86
CA HIS A 139 -9.93 -0.36 15.86
C HIS A 139 -11.34 0.10 16.26
N GLN A 140 -11.51 1.25 16.92
CA GLN A 140 -12.84 1.77 17.25
C GLN A 140 -13.61 2.26 16.01
N TYR A 141 -12.92 2.58 14.92
CA TYR A 141 -13.51 3.18 13.72
C TYR A 141 -13.29 2.34 12.46
N LYS A 142 -14.09 2.61 11.42
CA LYS A 142 -13.89 1.99 10.11
C LYS A 142 -12.70 2.65 9.40
N PRO A 143 -11.79 1.88 8.77
CA PRO A 143 -10.74 2.45 7.96
C PRO A 143 -11.30 3.15 6.71
N GLY A 144 -10.53 4.07 6.15
CA GLY A 144 -10.92 4.88 5.01
C GLY A 144 -10.21 4.51 3.70
N LEU A 145 -10.89 4.79 2.59
CA LEU A 145 -10.29 4.81 1.25
C LEU A 145 -9.29 5.97 1.13
N VAL A 146 -9.67 7.16 1.61
CA VAL A 146 -8.87 8.37 1.61
C VAL A 146 -8.31 8.63 3.02
N PRO A 147 -7.06 8.25 3.29
CA PRO A 147 -6.40 8.52 4.56
C PRO A 147 -6.05 9.99 4.78
N PRO A 148 -5.95 10.41 6.06
CA PRO A 148 -5.51 11.76 6.42
C PRO A 148 -4.10 12.09 5.91
N PHE A 149 -3.30 11.07 5.62
CA PHE A 149 -2.04 11.17 4.88
C PHE A 149 -2.11 12.07 3.64
N TYR A 150 -3.16 11.96 2.80
CA TYR A 150 -3.29 12.79 1.60
C TYR A 150 -3.65 14.26 1.91
N ALA A 151 -4.25 14.50 3.08
CA ALA A 151 -4.61 15.82 3.53
C ALA A 151 -3.41 16.53 4.19
N ASP A 152 -2.67 15.83 5.04
CA ASP A 152 -1.59 16.41 5.84
C ASP A 152 -0.21 16.28 5.19
N MET A 153 -0.05 15.37 4.23
CA MET A 153 1.20 15.10 3.48
C MET A 153 2.44 14.92 4.38
N PRO A 154 2.38 14.04 5.40
CA PRO A 154 3.51 13.77 6.28
C PRO A 154 4.66 13.08 5.52
N LYS A 155 5.89 13.27 6.01
CA LYS A 155 7.13 12.76 5.43
C LYS A 155 7.75 11.60 6.22
N THR A 156 7.60 11.59 7.54
CA THR A 156 8.15 10.54 8.41
C THR A 156 7.06 9.66 9.01
N LEU A 157 7.44 8.50 9.57
CA LEU A 157 6.49 7.60 10.22
C LEU A 157 5.84 8.27 11.43
N GLU A 158 6.60 9.06 12.18
CA GLU A 158 6.11 9.81 13.34
C GLU A 158 5.04 10.83 12.92
N GLU A 159 5.28 11.57 11.83
CA GLU A 159 4.29 12.50 11.29
C GLU A 159 3.04 11.79 10.75
N ILE A 160 3.19 10.57 10.19
CA ILE A 160 2.04 9.75 9.77
C ILE A 160 1.20 9.34 10.98
N ILE A 161 1.84 8.82 12.02
CA ILE A 161 1.20 8.42 13.28
C ILE A 161 0.44 9.59 13.89
N GLU A 162 1.06 10.77 13.90
CA GLU A 162 0.48 11.99 14.47
C GLU A 162 -0.68 12.54 13.62
N SER A 163 -0.56 12.53 12.29
CA SER A 163 -1.66 12.89 11.39
C SER A 163 -2.89 11.99 11.60
N GLU A 164 -2.68 10.68 11.73
CA GLU A 164 -3.77 9.74 11.99
C GLU A 164 -4.38 9.93 13.39
N ARG A 165 -3.56 10.18 14.42
CA ARG A 165 -4.03 10.49 15.78
C ARG A 165 -4.91 11.74 15.78
N ASN A 166 -4.45 12.82 15.15
CA ASN A 166 -5.18 14.09 15.06
C ASN A 166 -6.50 13.96 14.31
N TYR A 167 -6.51 13.18 13.22
CA TYR A 167 -7.73 12.85 12.51
C TYR A 167 -8.72 12.12 13.41
N LEU A 168 -8.30 11.07 14.13
CA LEU A 168 -9.19 10.27 14.98
C LEU A 168 -9.75 11.09 16.16
N ILE A 169 -8.93 11.94 16.80
CA ILE A 169 -9.38 12.86 17.87
C ILE A 169 -10.43 13.84 17.33
N SER A 170 -10.17 14.43 16.16
CA SER A 170 -11.11 15.36 15.52
C SER A 170 -12.41 14.65 15.13
N TYR A 171 -12.29 13.43 14.61
CA TYR A 171 -13.40 12.59 14.21
C TYR A 171 -14.29 12.23 15.38
N GLN A 172 -13.72 11.92 16.55
CA GLN A 172 -14.48 11.66 17.77
C GLN A 172 -15.31 12.86 18.22
N LYS A 173 -14.80 14.09 18.03
CA LYS A 173 -15.51 15.34 18.40
C LYS A 173 -16.60 15.69 17.39
N ASN A 174 -16.29 15.64 16.10
CA ASN A 174 -17.24 15.97 15.04
C ASN A 174 -16.98 15.12 13.79
N PRO A 175 -17.62 13.94 13.68
CA PRO A 175 -17.37 12.99 12.59
C PRO A 175 -17.59 13.58 11.19
N LEU A 176 -18.73 14.24 10.99
CA LEU A 176 -19.15 14.75 9.68
C LEU A 176 -18.26 15.89 9.21
N MET A 177 -18.01 16.87 10.09
CA MET A 177 -17.17 18.02 9.76
C MET A 177 -15.71 17.58 9.53
N THR A 178 -15.21 16.63 10.31
CA THR A 178 -13.84 16.11 10.14
C THR A 178 -13.69 15.41 8.80
N ASP A 179 -14.61 14.50 8.46
CA ASP A 179 -14.58 13.82 7.16
C ASP A 179 -14.66 14.80 6.00
N PHE A 180 -15.57 15.78 6.07
CA PHE A 180 -15.69 16.82 5.06
C PHE A 180 -14.37 17.59 4.90
N LYS A 181 -13.80 18.12 5.99
CA LYS A 181 -12.55 18.88 5.95
C LYS A 181 -11.40 18.07 5.35
N TYR A 182 -11.24 16.82 5.77
CA TYR A 182 -10.17 15.95 5.29
C TYR A 182 -10.41 15.52 3.83
N PHE A 183 -11.65 15.28 3.42
CA PHE A 183 -12.01 14.99 2.03
C PHE A 183 -11.57 16.11 1.10
N PHE A 184 -11.98 17.35 1.36
CA PHE A 184 -11.66 18.50 0.51
C PHE A 184 -10.16 18.81 0.51
N LYS A 185 -9.50 18.72 1.67
CA LYS A 185 -8.05 18.93 1.78
C LYS A 185 -7.27 17.85 0.99
N ALA A 186 -7.65 16.58 1.13
CA ALA A 186 -7.05 15.49 0.37
C ALA A 186 -7.32 15.63 -1.14
N PHE A 187 -8.58 15.91 -1.53
CA PHE A 187 -8.96 16.12 -2.93
C PHE A 187 -8.14 17.26 -3.57
N PHE A 188 -8.04 18.41 -2.90
CA PHE A 188 -7.24 19.52 -3.38
C PHE A 188 -5.76 19.15 -3.55
N ASN A 189 -5.18 18.44 -2.57
CA ASN A 189 -3.79 18.02 -2.64
C ASN A 189 -3.54 16.99 -3.76
N ILE A 190 -4.47 16.05 -3.97
CA ILE A 190 -4.36 15.01 -5.01
C ILE A 190 -4.41 15.65 -6.41
N PHE A 191 -5.35 16.56 -6.63
CA PHE A 191 -5.57 17.19 -7.95
C PHE A 191 -4.58 18.32 -8.24
N PHE A 192 -4.33 19.22 -7.30
CA PHE A 192 -3.53 20.43 -7.53
C PHE A 192 -2.08 20.32 -7.07
N LYS A 193 -1.80 19.60 -5.97
CA LYS A 193 -0.43 19.43 -5.44
C LYS A 193 0.22 18.10 -5.83
N LYS A 194 -0.44 17.29 -6.67
CA LYS A 194 0.01 15.95 -7.10
C LYS A 194 0.37 15.03 -5.92
N ALA A 195 -0.28 15.19 -4.76
CA ALA A 195 -0.16 14.28 -3.62
C ALA A 195 -0.79 12.93 -4.02
N ARG A 196 0.01 12.04 -4.59
CA ARG A 196 -0.42 10.72 -5.04
C ARG A 196 0.24 9.68 -4.16
N SER A 197 -0.35 8.48 -4.09
CA SER A 197 0.40 7.29 -3.71
C SER A 197 1.43 7.04 -4.81
N ARG A 198 2.51 7.82 -4.84
CA ARG A 198 3.71 7.55 -5.63
C ARG A 198 4.51 6.59 -4.85
#